data_AF-A0A521VMA8-F1
#
_entry.id   AF-A0A521VMA8-F1
#
_cell.length_a   1.000
_cell.length_b   1.000
_cell.length_c   1.000
_cell.angle_alpha   90.00
_cell.angle_beta   90.00
_cell.angle_gamma   90.00
#
_symmetry.space_group_name_H-M   'P 1'
#
loop_
_entity.id
_entity.type
_entity.pdbx_description
1 polymer ?
#
loop_
_entity_poly.entity_id
_entity_poly.type
_entity_poly.pdbx_seq_one_letter_code
_entity_poly.pdbx_strand_id
1 'polypeptide(L)'
;MILWRIYYGDGSTFSSEDGGVDVAPRGNVQRVAYYDSDGRRHQCHDRDYYYPDGDRWFGVDLSGLFQYLYEPGMKAVFFGRTIPDAKYRRIASIADNDLPLERAAK
;
A
#
# COMPACT_ATOMS: atom_id res chain seq x y z
N MET A 1 16.24 0.00 -0.57
CA MET A 1 15.07 -0.80 -0.15
C MET A 1 13.96 0.20 0.10
N ILE A 2 12.82 0.07 -0.58
CA ILE A 2 11.70 1.00 -0.42
C ILE A 2 11.04 0.76 0.93
N LEU A 3 10.82 1.85 1.67
CA LEU A 3 10.03 1.83 2.89
C LEU A 3 8.56 1.95 2.51
N TRP A 4 7.75 1.00 2.95
CA TRP A 4 6.32 0.99 2.71
C TRP A 4 5.55 0.42 3.91
N ARG A 5 4.29 0.82 4.03
CA ARG A 5 3.35 0.30 5.02
C ARG A 5 1.94 0.24 4.42
N ILE A 6 1.27 -0.89 4.64
CA ILE A 6 -0.11 -1.17 4.24
C ILE A 6 -0.98 -1.04 5.49
N TYR A 7 -2.11 -0.35 5.36
CA TYR A 7 -3.10 -0.17 6.42
C TYR A 7 -4.38 -0.90 6.03
N TYR A 8 -4.87 -1.76 6.92
CA TYR A 8 -6.00 -2.63 6.66
C TYR A 8 -7.28 -2.15 7.34
N GLY A 9 -8.43 -2.62 6.84
CA GLY A 9 -9.76 -2.24 7.32
C GLY A 9 -10.09 -2.65 8.75
N ASP A 10 -9.30 -3.54 9.34
CA ASP A 10 -9.38 -3.94 10.75
C ASP A 10 -8.49 -3.08 11.67
N GLY A 11 -7.72 -2.15 11.10
CA GLY A 11 -6.78 -1.29 11.81
C GLY A 11 -5.39 -1.90 12.00
N SER A 12 -5.15 -3.13 11.55
CA SER A 12 -3.81 -3.70 11.51
C SER A 12 -2.95 -3.04 10.41
N THR A 13 -1.64 -3.23 10.50
CA THR A 13 -0.69 -2.78 9.49
C THR A 13 0.32 -3.88 9.16
N PHE A 14 0.90 -3.80 7.97
CA PHE A 14 2.04 -4.62 7.56
C PHE A 14 3.00 -3.75 6.77
N SER A 15 4.29 -3.84 7.04
CA SER A 15 5.31 -2.95 6.48
C SER A 15 6.52 -3.72 5.96
N SER A 16 7.41 -2.98 5.29
CA SER A 16 8.71 -3.49 4.86
C SER A 16 9.60 -3.97 6.01
N GLU A 17 9.28 -3.65 7.26
CA GLU A 17 9.99 -4.12 8.46
C GLU A 17 9.44 -5.47 8.97
N ASP A 18 8.18 -5.79 8.66
CA ASP A 18 7.51 -7.03 9.07
C ASP A 18 7.82 -8.19 8.11
N GLY A 19 8.09 -7.88 6.84
CA GLY A 19 8.47 -8.86 5.83
C GLY A 19 8.42 -8.35 4.40
N GLY A 20 8.64 -9.26 3.45
CA GLY A 20 8.50 -8.97 2.03
C GLY A 20 7.04 -8.75 1.61
N VAL A 21 6.86 -8.10 0.47
CA VAL A 21 5.52 -7.88 -0.14
C VAL A 21 4.81 -9.22 -0.40
N ASP A 22 5.56 -10.28 -0.67
CA ASP A 22 5.07 -11.61 -0.99
C ASP A 22 4.31 -12.28 0.16
N VAL A 23 4.66 -11.95 1.41
CA VAL A 23 4.02 -12.48 2.63
C VAL A 23 2.96 -11.56 3.23
N ALA A 24 2.84 -10.32 2.73
CA ALA A 24 1.87 -9.35 3.24
C ALA A 24 0.42 -9.81 2.95
N PRO A 25 -0.52 -9.63 3.91
CA PRO A 25 -1.94 -9.91 3.67
C PRO A 25 -2.47 -9.12 2.47
N ARG A 26 -3.18 -9.82 1.57
CA ARG A 26 -3.61 -9.23 0.29
C ARG A 26 -5.02 -8.67 0.26
N GLY A 27 -5.82 -8.92 1.30
CA GLY A 27 -7.21 -8.45 1.36
C GLY A 27 -7.37 -7.26 2.29
N ASN A 28 -8.49 -6.54 2.14
CA ASN A 28 -8.91 -5.49 3.07
C ASN A 28 -7.94 -4.30 3.15
N VAL A 29 -7.18 -4.02 2.09
CA VAL A 29 -6.28 -2.87 2.03
C VAL A 29 -7.09 -1.58 1.95
N GLN A 30 -6.73 -0.58 2.74
CA GLN A 30 -7.40 0.72 2.75
C GLN A 30 -6.47 1.84 2.29
N ARG A 31 -5.20 1.76 2.69
CA ARG A 31 -4.15 2.68 2.28
C ARG A 31 -2.81 1.97 2.17
N VAL A 32 -1.96 2.50 1.31
CA VAL A 32 -0.54 2.16 1.27
C VAL A 32 0.26 3.46 1.29
N ALA A 33 1.18 3.59 2.24
CA ALA A 33 2.14 4.69 2.29
C ALA A 33 3.52 4.18 1.92
N TYR A 34 4.28 4.94 1.14
CA TYR A 34 5.63 4.56 0.72
C TYR A 34 6.52 5.76 0.43
N TYR A 35 7.83 5.52 0.37
CA TYR A 35 8.81 6.47 -0.16
C TYR A 35 9.31 6.01 -1.53
N ASP A 36 9.37 6.91 -2.50
CA ASP A 36 10.02 6.61 -3.78
C ASP A 36 11.57 6.65 -3.66
N SER A 37 12.27 6.35 -4.75
CA SER A 37 13.74 6.41 -4.79
C SER A 37 14.33 7.80 -4.55
N ASP A 38 13.55 8.87 -4.73
CA ASP A 38 13.95 10.25 -4.42
C ASP A 38 13.72 10.61 -2.94
N GLY A 39 13.21 9.67 -2.13
CA GLY A 39 12.87 9.92 -0.73
C GLY A 39 11.60 10.76 -0.56
N ARG A 40 10.76 10.89 -1.59
CA ARG A 40 9.47 11.57 -1.47
C ARG A 40 8.41 10.61 -0.97
N ARG A 41 7.59 11.09 -0.05
CA ARG A 41 6.45 10.35 0.50
C ARG A 41 5.28 10.36 -0.48
N HIS A 42 4.66 9.21 -0.66
CA HIS A 42 3.44 8.99 -1.42
C HIS A 42 2.42 8.18 -0.63
N GLN A 43 1.15 8.32 -1.00
CA GLN A 43 0.07 7.46 -0.51
C GLN A 43 -0.82 7.00 -1.67
N CYS A 44 -1.21 5.74 -1.64
CA CYS A 44 -2.29 5.19 -2.47
C CYS A 44 -3.47 4.86 -1.56
N HIS A 45 -4.66 5.31 -1.93
CA HIS A 45 -5.90 5.04 -1.19
C HIS A 45 -7.11 5.16 -2.12
N ASP A 46 -8.27 4.71 -1.65
CA ASP A 46 -9.55 4.83 -2.37
C ASP A 46 -9.55 4.14 -3.75
N ARG A 47 -8.94 2.95 -3.80
CA ARG A 47 -8.83 2.10 -4.99
C ARG A 47 -9.23 0.67 -4.69
N ASP A 48 -9.73 -0.02 -5.71
CA ASP A 48 -10.16 -1.42 -5.63
C ASP A 48 -8.96 -2.38 -5.58
N TYR A 49 -7.85 -2.00 -6.23
CA TYR A 49 -6.66 -2.81 -6.31
C TYR A 49 -5.41 -1.99 -6.06
N TYR A 50 -4.39 -2.64 -5.48
CA TYR A 50 -3.08 -2.05 -5.29
C TYR A 50 -2.01 -3.06 -5.71
N TYR A 51 -0.91 -2.57 -6.27
CA TYR A 51 0.27 -3.38 -6.56
C TYR A 51 1.55 -2.55 -6.41
N PRO A 52 2.65 -3.17 -5.98
CA PRO A 52 3.97 -2.58 -6.10
C PRO A 52 4.53 -2.82 -7.50
N ASP A 53 5.20 -1.81 -8.04
CA ASP A 53 5.99 -1.91 -9.26
C ASP A 53 7.23 -1.01 -9.15
N GLY A 54 8.41 -1.63 -9.27
CA GLY A 54 9.69 -0.97 -9.02
C GLY A 54 9.77 -0.35 -7.62
N ASP A 55 9.96 0.96 -7.56
CA ASP A 55 10.06 1.75 -6.34
C ASP A 55 8.75 2.43 -5.91
N ARG A 56 7.63 2.02 -6.50
CA ARG A 56 6.33 2.66 -6.30
C ARG A 56 5.24 1.67 -5.97
N TRP A 57 4.20 2.21 -5.36
CA TRP A 57 2.90 1.57 -5.28
C TRP A 57 1.92 2.29 -6.19
N PHE A 58 1.05 1.50 -6.78
CA PHE A 58 -0.06 1.95 -7.60
C PHE A 58 -1.35 1.49 -6.95
N GLY A 59 -2.34 2.39 -6.93
CA GLY A 59 -3.72 2.04 -6.68
C GLY A 59 -4.53 2.22 -7.96
N VAL A 60 -5.24 1.20 -8.39
CA VAL A 60 -5.90 1.14 -9.70
C VAL A 60 -7.32 0.60 -9.61
N ASP A 61 -8.09 0.82 -10.68
CA ASP A 61 -9.36 0.17 -10.94
C ASP A 61 -9.15 -1.16 -11.70
N LEU A 62 -10.25 -1.78 -12.14
CA LEU A 62 -10.23 -3.05 -12.86
C LEU A 62 -9.44 -2.98 -14.18
N SER A 63 -9.54 -1.87 -14.91
CA SER A 63 -8.84 -1.68 -16.18
C SER A 63 -7.33 -1.60 -15.95
N GLY A 64 -6.90 -0.81 -14.96
CA GLY A 64 -5.49 -0.71 -14.58
C GLY A 64 -4.94 -2.03 -14.01
N LEU A 65 -5.76 -2.82 -13.32
CA LEU A 65 -5.40 -4.17 -12.89
C LEU A 65 -5.11 -5.06 -14.10
N PHE A 66 -6.01 -5.11 -15.09
CA PHE A 66 -5.78 -5.92 -16.28
C PHE A 66 -4.55 -5.50 -17.06
N GLN A 67 -4.28 -4.19 -17.16
CA GLN A 67 -3.05 -3.69 -17.74
C GLN A 67 -1.81 -4.24 -17.00
N TYR A 68 -1.79 -4.15 -15.67
CA TYR A 68 -0.70 -4.68 -14.85
C TYR A 68 -0.52 -6.21 -15.01
N LEU A 69 -1.63 -6.96 -15.08
CA LEU A 69 -1.63 -8.42 -15.24
C LEU A 69 -1.20 -8.86 -16.65
N TYR A 70 -1.37 -8.01 -17.66
CA TYR A 70 -0.96 -8.30 -19.03
C TYR A 70 0.56 -8.25 -19.21
N GLU A 71 1.24 -7.36 -18.48
CA GLU A 71 2.70 -7.25 -18.52
C GLU A 71 3.37 -8.54 -17.99
N PRO A 72 4.53 -8.96 -18.53
CA PRO A 72 5.24 -10.13 -18.01
C PRO A 72 5.76 -9.92 -16.58
N GLY A 73 6.15 -11.01 -15.92
CA GLY A 73 6.79 -11.00 -14.61
C GLY A 73 5.89 -11.46 -13.44
N MET A 74 6.50 -11.54 -12.26
CA MET A 74 5.77 -11.91 -11.03
C MET A 74 4.78 -10.82 -10.65
N LYS A 75 3.57 -11.21 -10.24
CA LYS A 75 2.49 -10.28 -9.89
C LYS A 75 2.15 -10.37 -8.41
N ALA A 76 1.95 -9.21 -7.79
CA ALA A 76 1.44 -9.08 -6.44
C ALA A 76 0.27 -8.08 -6.45
N VAL A 77 -0.94 -8.59 -6.21
CA VAL A 77 -2.17 -7.79 -6.23
C VAL A 77 -2.81 -7.82 -4.86
N PHE A 78 -3.11 -6.64 -4.34
CA PHE A 78 -3.79 -6.40 -3.09
C PHE A 78 -5.17 -5.82 -3.38
N PHE A 79 -6.16 -6.23 -2.61
CA PHE A 79 -7.56 -5.95 -2.82
C PHE A 79 -8.03 -4.95 -1.77
N GLY A 80 -8.50 -3.81 -2.27
CA GLY A 80 -9.29 -2.87 -1.53
C GLY A 80 -10.57 -3.49 -0.99
N ARG A 81 -11.17 -2.85 0.01
CA ARG A 81 -12.48 -3.28 0.51
C ARG A 81 -13.28 -2.09 0.99
N THR A 82 -14.53 -2.01 0.57
CA THR A 82 -15.49 -1.06 1.15
C THR A 82 -15.72 -1.38 2.62
N ILE A 83 -15.49 -0.39 3.48
CA ILE A 83 -15.73 -0.44 4.92
C ILE A 83 -16.56 0.78 5.36
N PRO A 84 -17.19 0.76 6.54
CA PRO A 84 -17.90 1.93 7.06
C PRO A 84 -16.99 3.18 7.13
N ASP A 85 -17.55 4.33 6.76
CA ASP A 85 -16.82 5.62 6.69
C ASP A 85 -16.10 5.98 8.00
N ALA A 86 -16.74 5.77 9.16
CA ALA A 86 -16.10 6.01 10.45
C ALA A 86 -14.82 5.16 10.67
N LYS A 87 -14.80 3.91 10.20
CA LYS A 87 -13.59 3.06 10.25
C LYS A 87 -12.54 3.56 9.27
N TYR A 88 -12.96 3.89 8.05
CA TYR A 88 -12.05 4.43 7.04
C TYR A 88 -11.35 5.71 7.53
N ARG A 89 -12.10 6.67 8.06
CA ARG A 89 -11.54 7.93 8.60
C ARG A 89 -10.55 7.68 9.73
N ARG A 90 -10.79 6.69 10.60
CA ARG A 90 -9.83 6.29 11.64
C ARG A 90 -8.52 5.78 11.03
N ILE A 91 -8.61 4.92 10.01
CA ILE A 91 -7.44 4.36 9.33
C ILE A 91 -6.67 5.44 8.56
N ALA A 92 -7.38 6.33 7.87
CA ALA A 92 -6.79 7.49 7.21
C ALA A 92 -6.02 8.37 8.21
N SER A 93 -6.64 8.67 9.35
CA SER A 93 -5.98 9.45 10.41
C SER A 93 -4.73 8.76 10.95
N ILE A 94 -4.73 7.44 11.09
CA ILE A 94 -3.52 6.68 11.48
C ILE A 94 -2.46 6.82 10.38
N ALA A 95 -2.78 6.51 9.13
CA ALA A 95 -1.84 6.56 8.01
C ALA A 95 -1.24 7.96 7.76
N ASP A 96 -1.98 9.01 8.08
CA ASP A 96 -1.49 10.38 7.92
C ASP A 96 -0.45 10.74 9.00
N ASN A 97 -0.52 10.14 10.20
CA ASN A 97 0.33 10.43 11.36
C ASN A 97 1.40 9.36 11.67
N ASP A 98 1.19 8.12 11.23
CA ASP A 98 2.05 6.97 11.49
C ASP A 98 2.75 6.58 10.18
N LEU A 99 3.99 7.03 9.99
CA LEU A 99 4.74 6.88 8.74
C LEU A 99 5.72 5.71 8.82
N PRO A 100 6.05 5.07 7.68
CA PRO A 100 7.27 4.28 7.61
C PRO A 100 8.42 5.20 8.06
N LEU A 101 9.12 4.83 9.14
CA LEU A 101 10.17 5.68 9.68
C LEU A 101 11.24 5.86 8.61
N GLU A 102 11.47 7.11 8.20
CA GLU A 102 12.62 7.46 7.39
C GLU A 102 13.85 6.90 8.12
N ARG A 103 14.68 6.12 7.42
CA ARG A 103 16.00 5.79 7.99
C ARG A 103 16.71 7.13 8.17
N ALA A 104 16.78 7.61 9.40
CA ALA A 104 17.61 8.74 9.77
C ALA A 104 18.97 8.51 9.09
N ALA A 105 19.32 9.42 8.16
CA ALA A 105 20.59 9.36 7.48
C ALA A 105 21.69 9.31 8.56
N LYS A 106 22.37 8.17 8.64
CA LYS A 106 23.59 8.01 9.44
C LYS A 106 24.77 8.56 8.66
#